data_AF-A0A7I7PHT8-F1
#
_entry.id   AF-A0A7I7PHT8-F1
#
_cell.length_a   1.000
_cell.length_b   1.000
_cell.length_c   1.000
_cell.angle_alpha   90.00
_cell.angle_beta   90.00
_cell.angle_gamma   90.00
#
_symmetry.space_group_name_H-M   'P 1'
#
loop_
_entity.id
_entity.type
_entity.pdbx_description
1 polymer ?
#
loop_
_entity_poly.entity_id
_entity_poly.type
_entity_poly.pdbx_seq_one_letter_code
_entity_poly.pdbx_strand_id
1 'polypeptide(L)'
;MTATPQSRTPIGVDDDFELLNEQIQALKQLGAKKELAEGESYDFSIRWGAALAGRLRRLVHYSAQGILSEADERRFQALCDELRGLSDLINRFDLAHPVFTDSPPAKAKRHAGAQRSSSRRARRLRRG
;
A
#
# COMPACT_ATOMS: atom_id res chain seq x y z
N MET A 1 9.54 -29.36 -31.48
CA MET A 1 8.55 -28.53 -30.77
C MET A 1 9.31 -27.56 -29.88
N THR A 2 9.63 -26.36 -30.39
CA THR A 2 10.27 -25.29 -29.63
C THR A 2 9.18 -24.33 -29.17
N ALA A 3 8.92 -24.31 -27.86
CA ALA A 3 8.00 -23.38 -27.25
C ALA A 3 8.52 -21.95 -27.48
N THR A 4 7.75 -21.14 -28.20
CA THR A 4 7.96 -19.70 -28.31
C THR A 4 7.87 -19.10 -26.90
N PRO A 5 8.82 -18.23 -26.49
CA PRO A 5 8.68 -17.52 -25.23
C PRO A 5 7.42 -16.67 -25.32
N GLN A 6 6.44 -16.99 -24.47
CA GLN A 6 5.24 -16.17 -24.32
C GLN A 6 5.72 -14.79 -23.90
N SER A 7 5.68 -13.85 -24.85
CA SER A 7 5.86 -12.43 -24.59
C SER A 7 4.77 -12.02 -23.61
N ARG A 8 5.11 -12.03 -22.31
CA ARG A 8 4.29 -11.46 -21.25
C ARG A 8 3.97 -10.04 -21.68
N THR A 9 2.69 -9.77 -21.90
CA THR A 9 2.18 -8.42 -22.11
C THR A 9 2.73 -7.54 -20.99
N PRO A 10 3.38 -6.40 -21.30
CA PRO A 10 3.87 -5.49 -20.28
C PRO A 10 2.71 -5.10 -19.37
N ILE A 11 2.82 -5.41 -18.07
CA ILE A 11 1.86 -4.90 -17.10
C ILE A 11 2.15 -3.40 -16.98
N GLY A 12 1.14 -2.57 -17.19
CA GLY A 12 1.25 -1.12 -17.02
C GLY A 12 1.53 -0.76 -15.56
N VAL A 13 2.82 -0.65 -15.22
CA VAL A 13 3.32 -0.28 -13.89
C VAL A 13 3.98 1.10 -13.88
N ASP A 14 4.13 1.74 -15.04
CA ASP A 14 4.78 3.05 -15.17
C ASP A 14 4.08 4.11 -14.30
N ASP A 15 2.74 4.16 -14.31
CA ASP A 15 1.94 5.06 -13.46
C ASP A 15 2.19 4.82 -11.96
N ASP A 16 2.52 3.60 -11.55
CA ASP A 16 2.84 3.31 -10.15
C ASP A 16 4.19 3.88 -9.77
N PHE A 17 5.18 3.69 -10.64
CA PHE A 17 6.52 4.25 -10.45
C PHE A 17 6.50 5.76 -10.44
N GLU A 18 5.77 6.39 -11.37
CA GLU A 18 5.66 7.84 -11.45
C GLU A 18 5.10 8.42 -10.16
N LEU A 19 3.95 7.93 -9.69
CA LEU A 19 3.32 8.45 -8.48
C LEU A 19 4.11 8.16 -7.20
N LEU A 20 4.78 7.00 -7.11
CA LEU A 20 5.66 6.71 -5.98
C LEU A 20 6.87 7.64 -5.98
N ASN A 21 7.49 7.89 -7.14
CA ASN A 21 8.57 8.84 -7.28
C ASN A 21 8.15 10.26 -6.91
N GLU A 22 6.96 10.70 -7.31
CA GLU A 22 6.42 12.00 -6.90
C GLU A 22 6.30 12.12 -5.37
N GLN A 23 5.80 11.07 -4.69
CA GLN A 23 5.69 11.09 -3.23
C GLN A 23 7.06 11.08 -2.55
N ILE A 24 8.04 10.36 -3.11
CA ILE A 24 9.44 10.36 -2.65
C ILE A 24 10.06 11.75 -2.80
N GLN A 25 9.87 12.41 -3.93
CA GLN A 25 10.38 13.77 -4.14
C GLN A 25 9.71 14.77 -3.21
N ALA A 26 8.39 14.66 -3.01
CA ALA A 26 7.68 15.47 -2.04
C ALA A 26 8.21 15.26 -0.61
N LEU A 27 8.51 14.02 -0.20
CA LEU A 27 9.13 13.72 1.10
C LEU A 27 10.53 14.35 1.24
N LYS A 28 11.35 14.28 0.19
CA LYS A 28 12.68 14.90 0.18
C LYS A 28 12.60 16.42 0.31
N GLN A 29 11.67 17.05 -0.41
CA GLN A 29 11.40 18.49 -0.29
C GLN A 29 10.88 18.86 1.10
N LEU A 30 10.03 18.01 1.68
CA LEU A 30 9.54 18.16 3.05
C LEU A 30 10.69 18.12 4.06
N GLY A 31 11.62 17.18 3.90
CA GLY A 31 12.81 17.05 4.76
C GLY A 31 13.78 18.24 4.67
N ALA A 32 13.79 18.96 3.56
CA ALA A 32 14.58 20.18 3.38
C ALA A 32 13.96 21.41 4.10
N LYS A 33 12.66 21.38 4.43
CA LYS A 33 12.01 22.44 5.20
C LYS A 33 12.39 22.33 6.69
N LYS A 34 12.67 23.47 7.33
CA LYS A 34 12.95 23.53 8.78
C LYS A 34 11.69 23.35 9.63
N GLU A 35 10.56 23.88 9.18
CA GLU A 35 9.27 23.82 9.86
C GLU A 35 8.16 23.54 8.85
N LEU A 36 7.16 22.76 9.26
CA LEU A 36 5.97 22.45 8.47
C LEU A 36 4.73 23.02 9.15
N ALA A 37 3.80 23.53 8.35
CA ALA A 37 2.46 23.76 8.85
C ALA A 37 1.80 22.40 9.15
N GLU A 38 1.16 22.28 10.31
CA GLU A 38 0.59 21.03 10.82
C GLU A 38 -0.40 20.38 9.84
N GLY A 39 -1.17 21.19 9.10
CA GLY A 39 -2.09 20.71 8.05
C GLY A 39 -1.39 20.08 6.84
N GLU A 40 -0.22 20.60 6.43
CA GLU A 40 0.53 20.04 5.30
C GLU A 40 1.11 18.66 5.63
N SER A 41 1.54 18.46 6.88
CA SER A 41 2.09 17.17 7.33
C SER A 41 1.02 16.08 7.37
N TYR A 42 -0.18 16.42 7.82
CA TYR A 42 -1.30 15.47 7.90
C TYR A 42 -1.80 15.05 6.51
N ASP A 43 -1.99 16.00 5.59
CA ASP A 43 -2.41 15.69 4.23
C ASP A 43 -1.34 14.87 3.49
N PHE A 44 -0.05 15.13 3.76
CA PHE A 44 1.03 14.33 3.22
C PHE A 44 1.03 12.91 3.76
N SER A 45 0.85 12.71 5.06
CA SER A 45 0.85 11.37 5.68
C SER A 45 -0.26 10.48 5.12
N ILE A 46 -1.45 11.04 4.86
CA ILE A 46 -2.55 10.32 4.21
C ILE A 46 -2.16 9.88 2.79
N ARG A 47 -1.66 10.79 1.96
CA ARG A 47 -1.27 10.48 0.57
C ARG A 47 -0.13 9.47 0.51
N TRP A 48 0.86 9.63 1.39
CA TRP A 48 1.96 8.70 1.55
C TRP A 48 1.46 7.29 1.90
N GLY A 49 0.62 7.16 2.93
CA GLY A 49 0.04 5.88 3.32
C GLY A 49 -0.77 5.22 2.20
N ALA A 50 -1.57 5.99 1.47
CA ALA A 50 -2.36 5.49 0.34
C ALA A 50 -1.47 5.00 -0.82
N ALA A 51 -0.40 5.73 -1.15
CA ALA A 51 0.55 5.33 -2.19
C ALA A 51 1.26 4.02 -1.82
N LEU A 52 1.68 3.86 -0.56
CA LEU A 52 2.31 2.63 -0.08
C LEU A 52 1.34 1.44 -0.06
N ALA A 53 0.14 1.63 0.50
CA ALA A 53 -0.84 0.56 0.64
C ALA A 53 -1.45 0.10 -0.70
N GLY A 54 -1.50 0.97 -1.69
CA GLY A 54 -2.01 0.67 -3.03
C GLY A 54 -0.89 0.28 -4.01
N ARG A 55 -0.09 1.26 -4.41
CA ARG A 55 0.83 1.15 -5.55
C ARG A 55 2.06 0.34 -5.21
N LEU A 56 2.73 0.65 -4.08
CA LEU A 56 3.90 -0.12 -3.67
C LEU A 56 3.54 -1.59 -3.43
N ARG A 57 2.40 -1.85 -2.77
CA ARG A 57 1.89 -3.21 -2.57
C ARG A 57 1.65 -3.96 -3.87
N ARG A 58 1.12 -3.29 -4.89
CA ARG A 58 0.93 -3.89 -6.21
C ARG A 58 2.26 -4.25 -6.88
N LEU A 59 3.26 -3.37 -6.81
CA LEU A 59 4.60 -3.65 -7.33
C LEU A 59 5.30 -4.80 -6.61
N VAL A 60 5.20 -4.83 -5.27
CA VAL A 60 5.72 -5.94 -4.44
C VAL A 60 5.08 -7.27 -4.87
N HIS A 61 3.77 -7.28 -5.10
CA HIS A 61 3.05 -8.46 -5.55
C HIS A 61 3.53 -8.96 -6.92
N TYR A 62 3.75 -8.03 -7.88
CA TYR A 62 4.23 -8.40 -9.21
C TYR A 62 5.68 -8.86 -9.22
N SER A 63 6.55 -8.25 -8.41
CA SER A 63 7.94 -8.70 -8.21
C SER A 63 7.96 -10.10 -7.57
N ALA A 64 7.17 -10.33 -6.51
CA ALA A 64 7.07 -11.64 -5.85
C ALA A 64 6.57 -12.77 -6.76
N GLN A 65 5.71 -12.45 -7.73
CA GLN A 65 5.26 -13.40 -8.76
C GLN A 65 6.18 -13.48 -9.98
N GLY A 66 7.26 -12.69 -9.99
CA GLY A 66 8.20 -12.59 -11.10
C GLY A 66 7.54 -12.18 -12.41
N ILE A 67 6.50 -11.32 -12.36
CA ILE A 67 5.75 -10.88 -13.55
C ILE A 67 6.35 -9.60 -14.16
N LEU A 68 7.05 -8.80 -13.35
CA LEU A 68 7.75 -7.61 -13.83
C LEU A 68 8.77 -7.99 -14.92
N SER A 69 8.95 -7.09 -15.89
CA SER A 69 10.04 -7.23 -16.86
C SER A 69 11.39 -7.04 -16.14
N GLU A 70 12.50 -7.50 -16.74
CA GLU A 70 13.83 -7.28 -16.16
C GLU A 70 14.18 -5.78 -15.99
N ALA A 71 13.61 -4.92 -16.83
CA ALA A 71 13.76 -3.47 -16.68
C ALA A 71 12.97 -2.95 -15.47
N ASP A 72 11.73 -3.41 -15.31
CA ASP A 72 10.85 -2.99 -14.21
C ASP A 72 11.30 -3.55 -12.88
N GLU A 73 11.84 -4.78 -12.84
CA GLU A 73 12.40 -5.39 -11.64
C GLU A 73 13.61 -4.58 -11.14
N ARG A 74 14.49 -4.14 -12.06
CA ARG A 74 15.62 -3.26 -11.71
C ARG A 74 15.14 -1.90 -11.19
N ARG A 75 14.12 -1.31 -11.82
CA ARG A 75 13.49 -0.06 -11.34
C ARG A 75 12.86 -0.25 -9.95
N PHE A 76 12.18 -1.36 -9.73
CA PHE A 76 11.56 -1.71 -8.45
C PHE A 76 12.59 -1.88 -7.33
N GLN A 77 13.69 -2.57 -7.61
CA GLN A 77 14.77 -2.72 -6.64
C GLN A 77 15.39 -1.36 -6.28
N ALA A 78 15.67 -0.51 -7.28
CA ALA A 78 16.18 0.84 -7.05
C ALA A 78 15.21 1.70 -6.21
N LEU A 79 13.91 1.61 -6.49
CA LEU A 79 12.86 2.25 -5.70
C LEU A 79 12.86 1.78 -4.24
N CYS A 80 13.03 0.47 -4.01
CA CYS A 80 13.10 -0.09 -2.66
C CYS A 80 14.33 0.41 -1.89
N ASP A 81 15.48 0.52 -2.56
CA ASP A 81 16.70 1.05 -1.97
C ASP A 81 16.57 2.54 -1.64
N GLU A 82 15.92 3.32 -2.51
CA GLU A 82 15.61 4.72 -2.26
C GLU A 82 14.66 4.90 -1.07
N LEU A 83 13.57 4.12 -1.01
CA LEU A 83 12.64 4.14 0.12
C LEU A 83 13.31 3.75 1.44
N ARG A 84 14.22 2.77 1.43
CA ARG A 84 15.03 2.42 2.60
C ARG A 84 15.91 3.59 3.05
N GLY A 85 16.53 4.30 2.10
CA GLY A 85 17.34 5.49 2.37
C GLY A 85 16.56 6.66 2.98
N LEU A 86 15.22 6.69 2.84
CA LEU A 86 14.36 7.74 3.40
C LEU A 86 13.83 7.43 4.80
N SER A 87 14.27 6.32 5.41
CA SER A 87 13.75 5.87 6.71
C SER A 87 13.85 6.93 7.81
N ASP A 88 14.90 7.73 7.84
CA ASP A 88 15.06 8.81 8.82
C ASP A 88 14.01 9.91 8.66
N LEU A 89 13.66 10.27 7.41
CA LEU A 89 12.61 11.25 7.13
C LEU A 89 11.22 10.68 7.45
N ILE A 90 11.00 9.39 7.14
CA ILE A 90 9.76 8.68 7.48
C ILE A 90 9.55 8.71 9.00
N ASN A 91 10.58 8.40 9.78
CA ASN A 91 10.54 8.46 11.25
C ASN A 91 10.32 9.89 11.76
N ARG A 92 11.03 10.87 11.19
CA ARG A 92 10.94 12.28 11.61
C ARG A 92 9.52 12.86 11.45
N PHE A 93 8.81 12.43 10.42
CA PHE A 93 7.46 12.90 10.12
C PHE A 93 6.35 11.91 10.53
N ASP A 94 6.68 10.86 11.30
CA ASP A 94 5.75 9.81 11.76
C ASP A 94 4.91 9.21 10.61
N LEU A 95 5.56 8.92 9.49
CA LEU A 95 4.93 8.42 8.28
C LEU A 95 4.84 6.89 8.28
N ALA A 96 3.89 6.35 7.52
CA ALA A 96 3.76 4.91 7.33
C ALA A 96 5.04 4.31 6.71
N HIS A 97 5.53 3.20 7.27
CA HIS A 97 6.71 2.53 6.75
C HIS A 97 6.40 1.68 5.50
N PRO A 98 7.27 1.70 4.48
CA PRO A 98 7.14 0.84 3.31
C PRO A 98 7.33 -0.63 3.69
N VAL A 99 6.44 -1.48 3.20
CA VAL A 99 6.50 -2.94 3.41
C VAL A 99 6.87 -3.60 2.08
N PHE A 100 8.05 -4.20 2.02
CA PHE A 100 8.61 -4.80 0.80
C PHE A 100 8.29 -6.29 0.64
N THR A 101 7.45 -6.86 1.51
CA THR A 101 7.07 -8.27 1.47
C THR A 101 5.62 -8.43 1.02
N ASP A 102 5.32 -9.49 0.26
CA ASP A 102 3.95 -9.86 -0.10
C ASP A 102 3.24 -10.60 1.04
N SER A 103 3.43 -10.15 2.28
CA SER A 103 2.66 -10.67 3.40
C SER A 103 1.23 -10.13 3.30
N PRO A 104 0.18 -10.96 3.51
CA PRO A 104 -1.19 -10.46 3.48
C PRO A 104 -1.37 -9.34 4.51
N PRO A 105 -2.12 -8.27 4.18
CA PRO A 105 -2.26 -7.13 5.08
C PRO A 105 -2.84 -7.57 6.42
N ALA A 106 -2.42 -6.91 7.49
CA ALA A 106 -3.02 -7.10 8.80
C ALA A 106 -4.53 -6.92 8.66
N LYS A 107 -5.31 -7.96 8.97
CA LYS A 107 -6.77 -7.90 8.88
C LYS A 107 -7.23 -6.74 9.76
N ALA A 108 -7.80 -5.71 9.14
CA ALA A 108 -8.52 -4.69 9.89
C ALA A 108 -9.53 -5.43 10.79
N LYS A 109 -9.48 -5.17 12.11
CA LYS A 109 -10.49 -5.68 13.03
C LYS A 109 -11.83 -5.15 12.52
N ARG A 110 -12.58 -6.00 11.81
CA ARG A 110 -13.97 -5.73 11.50
C ARG A 110 -14.61 -5.55 12.88
N HIS A 111 -15.03 -4.33 13.19
CA HIS A 111 -15.98 -4.13 14.27
C HIS A 111 -17.17 -5.01 13.89
N ALA A 112 -17.27 -6.18 14.54
CA ALA A 112 -18.41 -7.06 14.41
C ALA A 112 -19.58 -6.24 14.93
N GLY A 113 -20.28 -5.57 14.01
CA GLY A 113 -21.55 -4.92 14.29
C GLY A 113 -22.40 -5.97 15.00
N ALA A 114 -22.81 -5.63 16.21
CA ALA A 114 -23.60 -6.46 17.09
C ALA A 114 -24.61 -7.26 16.28
N GLN A 115 -24.48 -8.59 16.29
CA GLN A 115 -25.53 -9.49 15.84
C GLN A 115 -26.80 -9.05 16.56
N ARG A 116 -27.71 -8.40 15.84
CA ARG A 116 -29.07 -8.13 16.31
C ARG A 116 -29.68 -9.48 16.64
N SER A 117 -29.73 -9.79 17.93
CA SER A 117 -30.45 -10.92 18.50
C SER A 117 -31.87 -10.91 17.95
N SER A 118 -32.15 -11.77 16.97
CA SER A 118 -33.52 -12.04 16.53
C SER A 118 -34.19 -12.87 17.62
N SER A 119 -34.76 -12.17 18.60
CA SER A 119 -35.64 -12.76 19.59
C SER A 119 -36.86 -13.34 18.88
N ARG A 120 -36.81 -14.65 18.58
CA ARG A 120 -37.98 -15.43 18.19
C ARG A 120 -38.93 -15.50 19.39
N ARG A 121 -39.76 -14.48 19.53
CA ARG A 121 -40.87 -14.42 20.47
C ARG A 121 -42.02 -15.28 19.90
N ALA A 122 -41.89 -16.60 20.01
CA ALA A 122 -42.99 -17.53 19.74
C ALA A 122 -43.51 -18.09 21.08
N ARG A 123 -44.17 -17.24 21.87
CA ARG A 123 -45.03 -17.69 22.96
C ARG A 123 -46.36 -18.11 22.35
N ARG A 124 -46.52 -19.41 22.08
CA ARG A 124 -47.82 -20.05 21.89
C ARG A 124 -48.60 -19.89 23.20
N LEU A 125 -49.61 -19.04 23.20
CA LEU A 125 -50.62 -19.02 24.25
C LEU A 125 -51.58 -20.19 23.99
N ARG A 126 -51.42 -21.23 24.80
CA ARG A 126 -52.49 -22.18 25.14
C ARG A 126 -53.47 -21.47 26.07
N ARG A 127 -54.77 -21.55 25.75
CA ARG A 127 -55.98 -21.50 26.59
C ARG A 127 -57.11 -21.08 25.65
N GLY A 128 -58.25 -21.73 25.57
CA GLY A 128 -58.87 -22.81 26.33
C GLY A 128 -60.30 -22.87 25.80
#